data_AF-A0A6I3BPC0-F1
#
_entry.id   AF-A0A6I3BPC0-F1
#
_cell.length_a   1.000
_cell.length_b   1.000
_cell.length_c   1.000
_cell.angle_alpha   90.00
_cell.angle_beta   90.00
_cell.angle_gamma   90.00
#
_symmetry.space_group_name_H-M   'P 1'
#
loop_
_entity.id
_entity.type
_entity.pdbx_description
1 polymer ?
#
loop_
_entity_poly.entity_id
_entity_poly.type
_entity_poly.pdbx_seq_one_letter_code
_entity_poly.pdbx_strand_id
1 'polypeptide(L)' 'MLTAPQLTYSLLAPMMIIFGAAVIGVLVEAFVGKARRAAIQLTLTLGALTLSLLQLWSIRDKFSTTAAVGAV' A
#
# COMPACT_ATOMS: atom_id res chain seq x y z
N MET A 1 25.28 -12.81 17.92
CA MET A 1 24.96 -12.09 16.66
C MET A 1 23.45 -12.05 16.58
N LEU A 2 22.82 -10.87 16.55
CA LEU A 2 21.36 -10.76 16.39
C LEU A 2 21.02 -10.90 14.90
N THR A 3 20.28 -11.95 14.54
CA THR A 3 19.70 -12.08 13.20
C THR A 3 18.40 -11.29 13.18
N ALA A 4 18.29 -10.31 12.28
CA ALA A 4 17.07 -9.54 12.11
C ALA A 4 15.93 -10.46 11.62
N PRO A 5 14.71 -10.35 12.17
CA PRO A 5 13.56 -11.05 11.64
C PRO A 5 13.30 -10.64 10.20
N GLN A 6 13.01 -11.63 9.37
CA GLN A 6 12.60 -11.42 8.00
C GLN A 6 11.14 -10.96 7.94
N LEU A 7 10.91 -9.70 7.57
CA LEU A 7 9.59 -9.18 7.28
C LEU A 7 9.17 -9.59 5.87
N THR A 8 8.02 -10.26 5.76
CA THR A 8 7.47 -10.66 4.46
C THR A 8 6.71 -9.47 3.86
N TYR A 9 7.44 -8.56 3.21
CA TYR A 9 6.87 -7.34 2.62
C TYR A 9 5.80 -7.62 1.54
N SER A 10 5.83 -8.80 0.92
CA SER A 10 4.81 -9.20 -0.05
C SER A 10 3.42 -9.34 0.57
N LEU A 11 3.31 -9.67 1.86
CA LEU A 11 2.04 -9.72 2.59
C LEU A 11 1.53 -8.33 2.96
N LEU A 12 2.43 -7.38 3.18
CA LEU A 12 2.10 -5.97 3.46
C LEU A 12 1.85 -5.15 2.19
N ALA A 13 2.14 -5.70 1.02
CA ALA A 13 2.05 -5.00 -0.26
C ALA A 13 0.70 -4.30 -0.50
N PRO A 14 -0.49 -4.87 -0.18
CA PRO A 14 -1.75 -4.16 -0.37
C PRO A 14 -1.82 -2.83 0.39
N MET A 15 -1.32 -2.79 1.63
CA MET A 15 -1.27 -1.56 2.44
C MET A 15 -0.24 -0.58 1.91
N MET A 16 0.94 -1.07 1.49
CA MET A 16 1.99 -0.22 0.92
C MET A 16 1.56 0.45 -0.39
N ILE A 17 0.77 -0.24 -1.22
CA ILE A 17 0.17 0.32 -2.45
C ILE A 17 -0.74 1.50 -2.10
N ILE A 18 -1.65 1.33 -1.13
CA ILE A 18 -2.56 2.40 -0.70
C ILE A 18 -1.78 3.58 -0.12
N PHE A 19 -0.78 3.32 0.73
CA PHE A 19 0.05 4.36 1.31
C PHE A 19 0.81 5.16 0.23
N GLY A 20 1.48 4.48 -0.69
CA GLY A 20 2.19 5.13 -1.79
C GLY A 20 1.28 5.96 -2.67
N ALA A 21 0.09 5.44 -3.00
CA ALA A 21 -0.92 6.18 -3.75
C ALA A 21 -1.42 7.42 -2.99
N ALA A 22 -1.64 7.31 -1.67
CA ALA A 22 -2.04 8.45 -0.84
C ALA A 22 -0.97 9.55 -0.83
N VAL A 23 0.32 9.19 -0.71
CA VAL A 23 1.44 10.14 -0.81
C VAL A 23 1.44 10.84 -2.17
N ILE A 24 1.29 10.09 -3.26
CA ILE A 24 1.17 10.67 -4.61
C ILE A 24 -0.04 11.61 -4.68
N GLY A 25 -1.18 11.24 -4.08
CA GLY A 25 -2.38 12.07 -4.01
C GLY A 25 -2.13 13.40 -3.30
N VAL A 26 -1.39 13.40 -2.19
CA VAL A 26 -0.99 14.64 -1.48
C VAL A 26 -0.10 15.52 -2.35
N LEU A 27 0.81 14.93 -3.14
CA LEU A 27 1.64 15.69 -4.07
C LEU A 27 0.79 16.30 -5.19
N VAL A 28 -0.11 15.52 -5.80
CA VAL A 28 -1.07 16.02 -6.80
C VAL A 28 -1.87 17.19 -6.25
N GLU A 29 -2.36 17.05 -5.02
CA GLU A 29 -3.14 18.07 -4.32
C GLU A 29 -2.35 19.37 -4.14
N ALA A 30 -1.06 19.28 -3.83
CA ALA A 30 -0.19 20.43 -3.62
C ALA A 30 0.17 21.19 -4.92
N PHE A 31 0.25 20.49 -6.06
CA PHE A 31 0.80 21.05 -7.30
C PHE A 31 -0.22 21.22 -8.45
N VAL A 32 -1.40 20.58 -8.39
CA VAL A 32 -2.39 20.64 -9.47
C VAL A 32 -3.49 21.67 -9.19
N GLY A 33 -3.89 22.41 -10.22
CA GLY A 33 -5.00 23.36 -10.14
C GLY A 33 -6.36 22.71 -9.85
N LYS A 34 -7.24 23.45 -9.15
CA LYS A 34 -8.55 22.98 -8.63
C LYS A 34 -9.42 22.23 -9.65
N ALA A 35 -9.41 22.65 -10.91
CA ALA A 35 -10.25 22.06 -11.96
C ALA A 35 -9.93 20.58 -12.26
N ARG A 36 -8.66 20.15 -12.10
CA ARG A 36 -8.23 18.79 -12.46
C ARG A 36 -8.02 17.89 -11.25
N ARG A 37 -7.85 18.46 -10.05
CA ARG A 37 -7.58 17.72 -8.81
C ARG A 37 -8.58 16.60 -8.55
N ALA A 38 -9.88 16.88 -8.64
CA ALA A 38 -10.91 15.87 -8.37
C ALA A 38 -10.83 14.67 -9.31
N ALA A 39 -10.65 14.92 -10.62
CA ALA A 39 -10.52 13.85 -11.61
C ALA A 39 -9.26 13.01 -11.36
N ILE A 40 -8.10 13.65 -11.11
CA ILE A 40 -6.85 12.93 -10.87
C ILE A 40 -6.94 12.10 -9.58
N GLN A 41 -7.47 12.66 -8.49
CA GLN A 41 -7.61 11.94 -7.22
C GLN A 41 -8.55 10.75 -7.35
N LEU A 42 -9.65 10.88 -8.11
CA LEU A 42 -10.55 9.77 -8.38
C LEU A 42 -9.84 8.66 -9.16
N THR A 43 -9.15 9.00 -10.26
CA THR A 43 -8.39 8.02 -11.05
C THR A 43 -7.30 7.35 -10.21
N LEU A 44 -6.56 8.12 -9.40
CA LEU A 44 -5.50 7.61 -8.53
C LEU A 44 -6.06 6.65 -7.48
N THR A 45 -7.19 7.01 -6.87
CA THR A 45 -7.87 6.18 -5.85
C THR A 45 -8.36 4.87 -6.47
N LEU A 46 -9.05 4.93 -7.61
CA LEU A 46 -9.54 3.74 -8.31
C LEU A 46 -8.39 2.83 -8.76
N GLY A 47 -7.30 3.41 -9.26
CA GLY A 47 -6.09 2.67 -9.62
C GLY A 47 -5.45 1.98 -8.42
N ALA A 48 -5.30 2.70 -7.30
CA ALA A 48 -4.72 2.17 -6.07
C ALA A 48 -5.56 1.03 -5.48
N LEU A 49 -6.89 1.20 -5.45
CA LEU A 49 -7.82 0.16 -4.99
C LEU A 49 -7.76 -1.08 -5.88
N THR A 50 -7.71 -0.92 -7.20
CA THR A 50 -7.62 -2.04 -8.14
C THR A 50 -6.31 -2.81 -7.94
N LEU A 51 -5.17 -2.12 -7.86
CA LEU A 51 -3.86 -2.73 -7.61
C LEU A 51 -3.81 -3.43 -6.24
N SER A 52 -4.34 -2.78 -5.20
CA SER A 52 -4.39 -3.36 -3.85
C SER A 52 -5.28 -4.60 -3.80
N LEU A 53 -6.41 -4.60 -4.51
CA LEU A 53 -7.30 -5.76 -4.62
C LEU A 53 -6.63 -6.93 -5.35
N LEU A 54 -5.94 -6.66 -6.47
CA LEU A 54 -5.16 -7.68 -7.18
C LEU A 54 -4.08 -8.30 -6.29
N GLN A 55 -3.40 -7.45 -5.50
CA GLN A 55 -2.39 -7.92 -4.56
C GLN A 55 -3.02 -8.76 -3.44
N LEU A 56 -4.16 -8.32 -2.88
CA LEU A 56 -4.90 -9.07 -1.87
C LEU A 56 -5.32 -10.46 -2.40
N TRP A 57 -5.82 -10.52 -3.63
CA TRP A 57 -6.14 -11.79 -4.29
C TRP A 57 -4.91 -12.71 -4.41
N SER A 58 -3.74 -12.15 -4.78
CA SER A 58 -2.49 -12.92 -4.92
C SER A 58 -1.96 -13.50 -3.60
N ILE A 59 -2.30 -12.88 -2.47
CA ILE A 59 -1.83 -13.29 -1.14
C ILE A 59 -2.91 -13.94 -0.26
N ARG A 60 -4.11 -14.17 -0.78
CA ARG A 60 -5.30 -14.63 -0.01
C ARG A 60 -5.07 -15.88 0.84
N ASP A 61 -4.16 -16.76 0.43
CA ASP A 61 -3.86 -18.02 1.12
C ASP A 61 -2.50 -17.98 1.86
N LYS A 62 -1.91 -16.78 2.02
CA LYS A 62 -0.60 -16.56 2.66
C LYS A 62 -0.79 -15.79 3.96
N PHE A 63 -0.18 -16.27 5.04
CA PHE A 63 -0.24 -15.64 6.35
C PHE A 63 1.15 -15.60 6.98
N SER A 64 1.44 -14.54 7.74
CA SER A 64 2.64 -14.42 8.56
C SER A 64 2.27 -14.69 10.01
N THR A 65 2.54 -15.90 10.50
CA THR A 65 2.28 -16.30 11.89
C THR A 65 3.51 -16.20 12.79
N THR A 66 4.67 -15.86 12.23
CA THR A 66 5.90 -15.59 13.00
C THR A 66 5.88 -14.14 13.49
N ALA A 67 5.81 -13.97 14.82
CA ALA A 67 6.04 -12.69 15.47
C ALA A 67 7.48 -12.21 15.23
N ALA A 68 7.64 -10.91 14.98
CA ALA A 68 8.97 -10.32 14.92
C ALA A 68 9.60 -10.34 16.33
N VAL A 69 10.77 -10.99 16.45
CA VAL A 69 11.58 -11.09 17.67
C VAL A 69 10.80 -11.42 18.97
N GLY A 70 9.88 -12.39 18.95
CA GLY A 70 9.20 -12.81 20.18
C GLY A 70 8.29 -11.75 20.80
N ALA A 71 7.81 -10.78 20.01
CA ALA A 71 6.70 -9.92 20.42
C ALA A 71 5.46 -10.81 20.67
N VAL A 72 5.08 -10.93 21.95
CA VAL A 72 3.84 -11.57 22.43
C VAL A 72 2.75 -10.53 22.53
#